data_AF-A0A0G4NKL0-F1
#
_entry.id   AF-A0A0G4NKL0-F1
#
_cell.length_a   1.000
_cell.length_b   1.000
_cell.length_c   1.000
_cell.angle_alpha   90.00
_cell.angle_beta   90.00
_cell.angle_gamma   90.00
#
_symmetry.space_group_name_H-M   'P 1'
#
loop_
_entity.id
_entity.type
_entity.pdbx_description
1 polymer ?
#
loop_
_entity_poly.entity_id
_entity_poly.type
_entity_poly.pdbx_seq_one_letter_code
_entity_poly.pdbx_strand_id
1 'polypeptide(L)'
;MFPYPSGTLHLGHLRVYTIADVVARFHSLQGSKVLLPMGWDAFGLPAENAAIERGINPATWTTSNIAKMKEQLGKMHGSWDWSKEITTCDPDFYKHTQKLFLMLHERGLAYQAESEVNWDPVDLTVLANEQVDANGCSWRSGAKVEKRQLKQWFFRISEFRDALLADLEALAKEEAWPERVLAMQKNWLGKSTGATIKFPVMAMGQDAHAAGGWQPGRGTDKVLQVRSSAHDGSEVPPSRRAHVQ
;
A
#
# COMPACT_ATOMS: atom_id res chain seq x y z
N MET A 1 -12.10 -9.34 -2.75
CA MET A 1 -11.13 -8.62 -3.62
C MET A 1 -11.33 -9.09 -5.04
N PHE A 2 -11.57 -8.18 -5.98
CA PHE A 2 -11.61 -8.47 -7.41
C PHE A 2 -10.20 -8.77 -7.98
N PRO A 3 -10.07 -9.50 -9.10
CA PRO A 3 -8.77 -9.95 -9.61
C PRO A 3 -8.08 -8.93 -10.52
N TYR A 4 -6.75 -9.02 -10.60
CA TYR A 4 -5.98 -8.44 -11.70
C TYR A 4 -6.18 -9.28 -12.97
N PRO A 5 -6.50 -8.70 -14.13
CA PRO A 5 -6.67 -9.42 -15.40
C PRO A 5 -5.33 -9.72 -16.08
N SER A 6 -4.40 -10.32 -15.35
CA SER A 6 -3.04 -10.63 -15.82
C SER A 6 -2.93 -11.92 -16.65
N GLY A 7 -4.02 -12.69 -16.77
CA GLY A 7 -4.04 -13.93 -17.55
C GLY A 7 -5.31 -14.73 -17.32
N THR A 8 -5.18 -15.89 -16.65
CA THR A 8 -6.29 -16.78 -16.32
C THR A 8 -6.43 -16.96 -14.81
N LEU A 9 -7.62 -17.37 -14.36
CA LEU A 9 -7.86 -17.69 -12.95
C LEU A 9 -7.14 -18.97 -12.55
N HIS A 10 -6.34 -18.90 -11.48
CA HIS A 10 -5.79 -20.05 -10.76
C HIS A 10 -6.65 -20.50 -9.55
N LEU A 11 -6.32 -21.65 -8.95
CA LEU A 11 -7.06 -22.22 -7.80
C LEU A 11 -7.23 -21.29 -6.59
N GLY A 12 -6.27 -20.38 -6.35
CA GLY A 12 -6.43 -19.34 -5.32
C GLY A 12 -7.65 -18.46 -5.52
N HIS A 13 -7.97 -18.08 -6.76
CA HIS A 13 -9.17 -17.31 -7.09
C HIS A 13 -10.42 -18.14 -6.82
N LEU A 14 -10.45 -19.38 -7.31
CA LEU A 14 -11.56 -20.31 -7.09
C LEU A 14 -11.88 -20.42 -5.59
N ARG A 15 -10.87 -20.64 -4.75
CA ARG A 15 -11.04 -20.74 -3.29
C ARG A 15 -11.71 -19.49 -2.70
N VAL A 16 -11.18 -18.30 -2.97
CA VAL A 16 -11.68 -17.06 -2.36
C VAL A 16 -13.09 -16.73 -2.85
N TYR A 17 -13.35 -16.96 -4.14
CA TYR A 17 -14.65 -16.68 -4.76
C TYR A 17 -15.72 -17.68 -4.35
N THR A 18 -15.39 -18.96 -4.19
CA THR A 18 -16.32 -19.95 -3.63
C THR A 18 -16.72 -19.60 -2.19
N ILE A 19 -15.79 -19.14 -1.35
CA ILE A 19 -16.12 -18.71 0.02
C ILE A 19 -17.14 -17.57 -0.01
N ALA A 20 -16.90 -16.55 -0.84
CA ALA A 20 -17.82 -15.41 -0.97
C ALA A 20 -19.19 -15.84 -1.51
N ASP A 21 -19.24 -16.75 -2.49
CA ASP A 21 -20.49 -17.27 -3.05
C ASP A 21 -21.29 -18.09 -2.03
N VAL A 22 -20.63 -18.95 -1.24
CA VAL A 22 -21.29 -19.72 -0.17
C VAL A 22 -21.96 -18.79 0.84
N VAL A 23 -21.26 -17.74 1.29
CA VAL A 23 -21.82 -16.74 2.21
C VAL A 23 -23.00 -15.99 1.57
N ALA A 24 -22.85 -15.57 0.31
CA ALA A 24 -23.91 -14.87 -0.41
C ALA A 24 -25.17 -15.73 -0.57
N ARG A 25 -25.02 -17.01 -0.92
CA ARG A 25 -26.13 -17.97 -1.02
C ARG A 25 -26.79 -18.22 0.32
N PHE A 26 -26.01 -18.40 1.37
CA PHE A 26 -26.52 -18.60 2.73
C PHE A 26 -27.45 -17.45 3.14
N HIS A 27 -26.98 -16.19 3.03
CA HIS A 27 -27.79 -15.04 3.39
C HIS A 27 -28.99 -14.82 2.45
N SER A 28 -28.85 -15.14 1.16
CA SER A 28 -29.95 -15.08 0.20
C SER A 28 -31.07 -16.06 0.58
N LEU A 29 -30.71 -17.29 0.98
CA LEU A 29 -31.66 -18.30 1.44
C LEU A 29 -32.33 -17.94 2.77
N GLN A 30 -31.69 -17.10 3.60
CA GLN A 30 -32.30 -16.51 4.79
C GLN A 30 -33.21 -15.31 4.49
N GLY A 31 -33.43 -14.97 3.21
CA GLY A 31 -34.30 -13.85 2.80
C GLY A 31 -33.62 -12.48 2.82
N SER A 32 -32.30 -12.41 2.97
CA SER A 32 -31.56 -11.15 2.89
C SER A 32 -31.44 -10.69 1.43
N LYS A 33 -31.43 -9.36 1.21
CA LYS A 33 -31.07 -8.78 -0.09
C LYS A 33 -29.54 -8.74 -0.21
N VAL A 34 -28.98 -9.70 -0.93
CA VAL A 34 -27.52 -9.86 -1.05
C VAL A 34 -27.02 -9.22 -2.34
N LEU A 35 -25.92 -8.45 -2.23
CA LEU A 35 -25.15 -7.94 -3.36
C LEU A 35 -23.78 -8.63 -3.38
N LEU A 36 -23.51 -9.42 -4.43
CA LEU A 36 -22.20 -10.03 -4.67
C LEU A 36 -21.65 -9.54 -6.02
N PRO A 37 -20.99 -8.36 -6.05
CA PRO A 37 -20.49 -7.78 -7.29
C PRO A 37 -19.15 -8.41 -7.68
N MET A 38 -18.77 -8.22 -8.94
CA MET A 38 -17.46 -8.56 -9.46
C MET A 38 -16.92 -7.42 -10.33
N GLY A 39 -15.61 -7.39 -10.56
CA GLY A 39 -15.00 -6.42 -11.45
C GLY A 39 -13.55 -6.79 -11.75
N TRP A 40 -12.79 -5.83 -12.27
CA TRP A 40 -11.43 -6.07 -12.74
C TRP A 40 -10.50 -4.94 -12.31
N ASP A 41 -9.46 -5.28 -11.56
CA ASP A 41 -8.38 -4.34 -11.23
C ASP A 41 -7.39 -4.27 -12.39
N ALA A 42 -7.71 -3.46 -13.39
CA ALA A 42 -7.23 -3.56 -14.76
C ALA A 42 -6.09 -2.59 -15.12
N PHE A 43 -5.66 -1.76 -14.17
CA PHE A 43 -4.46 -0.92 -14.32
C PHE A 43 -3.23 -1.55 -13.68
N GLY A 44 -2.07 -1.01 -14.03
CA GLY A 44 -0.81 -1.26 -13.35
C GLY A 44 0.12 -2.23 -14.08
N LEU A 45 1.33 -2.30 -13.54
CA LEU A 45 2.46 -3.01 -14.12
C LEU A 45 2.24 -4.51 -14.44
N PRO A 46 1.39 -5.31 -13.74
CA PRO A 46 1.25 -6.72 -14.13
C PRO A 46 0.66 -6.87 -15.54
N ALA A 47 -0.36 -6.07 -15.86
CA ALA A 47 -1.01 -6.11 -17.17
C ALA A 47 -0.14 -5.46 -18.24
N GLU A 48 0.53 -4.36 -17.90
CA GLU A 48 1.43 -3.63 -18.79
C GLU A 48 2.66 -4.46 -19.16
N ASN A 49 3.39 -5.00 -18.18
CA ASN A 49 4.60 -5.81 -18.44
C ASN A 49 4.26 -7.07 -19.25
N ALA A 50 3.18 -7.77 -18.92
CA ALA A 50 2.76 -8.97 -19.65
C ALA A 50 2.42 -8.67 -21.12
N ALA A 51 1.85 -7.49 -21.39
CA ALA A 51 1.54 -7.02 -22.74
C ALA A 51 2.80 -6.63 -23.51
N ILE A 52 3.73 -5.91 -22.86
CA ILE A 52 5.04 -5.51 -23.43
C ILE A 52 5.86 -6.74 -23.83
N GLU A 53 6.00 -7.73 -22.94
CA GLU A 53 6.71 -8.99 -23.22
C GLU A 53 6.19 -9.72 -24.47
N ARG A 54 4.90 -9.57 -24.77
CA ARG A 54 4.22 -10.24 -25.88
C ARG A 54 4.09 -9.36 -27.12
N GLY A 55 4.54 -8.11 -27.06
CA GLY A 55 4.38 -7.12 -28.13
C GLY A 55 2.91 -6.79 -28.43
N ILE A 56 2.03 -6.89 -27.43
CA ILE A 56 0.58 -6.64 -27.56
C ILE A 56 0.25 -5.31 -26.88
N ASN A 57 -0.73 -4.58 -27.41
CA ASN A 57 -1.25 -3.39 -26.75
C ASN A 57 -1.86 -3.76 -25.36
N PRO A 58 -1.47 -3.10 -24.26
CA PRO A 58 -1.98 -3.40 -22.92
C PRO A 58 -3.50 -3.36 -22.80
N ALA A 59 -4.19 -2.43 -23.46
CA ALA A 59 -5.65 -2.35 -23.43
C ALA A 59 -6.31 -3.58 -24.07
N THR A 60 -5.77 -4.03 -25.22
CA THR A 60 -6.24 -5.25 -25.90
C THR A 60 -5.96 -6.49 -25.05
N TRP A 61 -4.76 -6.58 -24.47
CA TRP A 61 -4.36 -7.68 -23.59
C TRP A 61 -5.30 -7.81 -22.39
N THR A 62 -5.47 -6.71 -21.65
CA THR A 62 -6.36 -6.60 -20.49
C THR A 62 -7.79 -6.99 -20.84
N THR A 63 -8.34 -6.43 -21.91
CA THR A 63 -9.72 -6.72 -22.34
C THR A 63 -9.90 -8.20 -22.69
N SER A 64 -8.91 -8.80 -23.37
CA SER A 64 -8.95 -10.23 -23.73
C SER A 64 -8.88 -11.14 -22.50
N ASN A 65 -8.11 -10.76 -21.47
CA ASN A 65 -8.01 -11.53 -20.24
C ASN A 65 -9.27 -11.40 -19.38
N ILE A 66 -9.85 -10.20 -19.30
CA ILE A 66 -11.15 -9.96 -18.68
C ILE A 66 -12.20 -10.92 -19.27
N ALA A 67 -12.30 -10.99 -20.61
CA ALA A 67 -13.25 -11.88 -21.27
C ALA A 67 -13.04 -13.36 -20.90
N LYS A 68 -11.79 -13.84 -20.93
CA LYS A 68 -11.42 -15.22 -20.55
C LYS A 68 -11.76 -15.51 -19.08
N MET A 69 -11.37 -14.62 -18.16
CA MET A 69 -11.59 -14.80 -16.73
C MET A 69 -13.08 -14.72 -16.39
N LYS A 70 -13.85 -13.88 -17.09
CA LYS A 70 -15.31 -13.81 -16.95
C LYS A 70 -15.97 -15.12 -17.39
N GLU A 71 -15.52 -15.72 -18.49
CA GLU A 71 -15.97 -17.05 -18.91
C GLU A 71 -15.66 -18.12 -17.84
N GLN A 72 -14.44 -18.09 -17.26
CA GLN A 72 -14.06 -19.00 -16.18
C GLN A 72 -14.94 -18.81 -14.92
N LEU A 73 -15.22 -17.56 -14.52
CA LEU A 73 -16.16 -17.26 -13.42
C LEU A 73 -17.59 -17.72 -13.74
N GLY A 74 -18.00 -17.64 -15.01
CA GLY A 74 -19.27 -18.19 -15.48
C GLY A 74 -19.37 -19.70 -15.25
N LYS A 75 -18.29 -20.44 -15.53
CA LYS A 75 -18.21 -21.90 -15.29
C LYS A 75 -18.25 -22.28 -13.81
N MET A 76 -17.89 -21.36 -12.92
CA MET A 76 -18.04 -21.56 -11.47
C MET A 76 -19.49 -21.50 -11.00
N HIS A 77 -20.39 -20.95 -11.81
CA HIS A 77 -21.80 -20.74 -11.46
C HIS A 77 -22.02 -19.99 -10.13
N GLY A 78 -21.14 -19.02 -9.84
CA GLY A 78 -21.30 -18.15 -8.67
C GLY A 78 -22.45 -17.14 -8.84
N SER A 79 -22.93 -16.62 -7.71
CA SER A 79 -24.09 -15.71 -7.61
C SER A 79 -23.72 -14.25 -7.95
N TRP A 80 -22.86 -14.06 -8.94
CA TRP A 80 -22.31 -12.75 -9.31
C TRP A 80 -23.38 -11.83 -9.89
N ASP A 81 -23.46 -10.60 -9.39
CA ASP A 81 -24.26 -9.54 -10.02
C ASP A 81 -23.43 -8.81 -11.09
N TRP A 82 -23.49 -9.34 -12.32
CA TRP A 82 -22.81 -8.74 -13.48
C TRP A 82 -23.37 -7.38 -13.89
N SER A 83 -24.55 -6.97 -13.40
CA SER A 83 -25.06 -5.60 -13.64
C SER A 83 -24.26 -4.53 -12.90
N LYS A 84 -23.42 -4.95 -11.94
CA LYS A 84 -22.51 -4.10 -11.14
C LYS A 84 -21.04 -4.30 -11.50
N GLU A 85 -20.77 -4.85 -12.68
CA GLU A 85 -19.40 -5.02 -13.16
C GLU A 85 -18.69 -3.69 -13.35
N ILE A 86 -17.45 -3.61 -12.86
CA ILE A 86 -16.57 -2.45 -13.04
C ILE A 86 -15.20 -2.89 -13.56
N THR A 87 -14.58 -2.04 -14.37
CA THR A 87 -13.21 -2.23 -14.87
C THR A 87 -12.41 -0.97 -14.57
N THR A 88 -11.34 -1.07 -13.78
CA THR A 88 -10.66 0.14 -13.29
C THR A 88 -9.94 0.95 -14.37
N CYS A 89 -9.63 0.34 -15.52
CA CYS A 89 -9.04 1.02 -16.68
C CYS A 89 -10.06 1.70 -17.61
N ASP A 90 -11.36 1.57 -17.33
CA ASP A 90 -12.42 2.23 -18.10
C ASP A 90 -12.50 3.73 -17.73
N PRO A 91 -12.56 4.66 -18.72
CA PRO A 91 -12.82 6.07 -18.46
C PRO A 91 -14.04 6.35 -17.58
N ASP A 92 -15.10 5.55 -17.69
CA ASP A 92 -16.29 5.70 -16.85
C ASP A 92 -16.04 5.36 -15.39
N PHE A 93 -14.98 4.60 -15.08
CA PHE A 93 -14.54 4.36 -13.72
C PHE A 93 -13.53 5.43 -13.25
N TYR A 94 -12.39 5.55 -13.93
CA TYR A 94 -11.27 6.35 -13.40
C TYR A 94 -11.53 7.86 -13.43
N LYS A 95 -12.54 8.36 -14.17
CA LYS A 95 -12.97 9.77 -14.05
C LYS A 95 -13.33 10.14 -12.60
N HIS A 96 -13.84 9.18 -11.83
CA HIS A 96 -14.18 9.38 -10.43
C HIS A 96 -12.94 9.45 -9.53
N THR A 97 -11.90 8.65 -9.84
CA THR A 97 -10.62 8.71 -9.09
C THR A 97 -9.87 10.00 -9.38
N GLN A 98 -9.87 10.47 -10.63
CA GLN A 98 -9.35 11.79 -11.01
C GLN A 98 -10.08 12.92 -10.29
N LYS A 99 -11.42 12.87 -10.24
CA LYS A 99 -12.24 13.85 -9.51
C LYS A 99 -11.92 13.85 -8.00
N LEU A 100 -11.81 12.68 -7.38
CA LEU A 100 -11.46 12.57 -5.97
C LEU A 100 -10.06 13.15 -5.70
N PHE A 101 -9.09 12.85 -6.57
CA PHE A 101 -7.75 13.41 -6.47
C PHE A 101 -7.76 14.94 -6.49
N LEU A 102 -8.50 15.56 -7.42
CA LEU A 102 -8.64 17.01 -7.49
C LEU A 102 -9.27 17.58 -6.21
N MET A 103 -10.31 16.93 -5.68
CA MET A 103 -10.95 17.34 -4.42
C MET A 103 -10.02 17.26 -3.21
N LEU A 104 -9.12 16.28 -3.18
CA LEU A 104 -8.09 16.13 -2.15
C LEU A 104 -6.97 17.17 -2.33
N HIS A 105 -6.57 17.44 -3.58
CA HIS A 105 -5.57 18.44 -3.91
C HIS A 105 -6.01 19.85 -3.52
N GLU A 106 -7.25 20.23 -3.85
CA GLU A 106 -7.86 21.51 -3.44
C GLU A 106 -7.87 21.71 -1.92
N ARG A 107 -7.90 20.62 -1.14
CA ARG A 107 -7.86 20.62 0.32
C ARG A 107 -6.46 20.45 0.92
N GLY A 108 -5.41 20.40 0.09
CA GLY A 108 -4.03 20.18 0.54
C GLY A 108 -3.72 18.77 1.04
N LEU A 109 -4.64 17.82 0.81
CA LEU A 109 -4.51 16.40 1.20
C LEU A 109 -3.83 15.56 0.12
N ALA A 110 -3.85 16.00 -1.14
CA ALA A 110 -2.94 15.53 -2.17
C ALA A 110 -1.97 16.67 -2.51
N TYR A 111 -0.66 16.42 -2.54
CA TYR A 111 0.33 17.47 -2.77
C TYR A 111 1.57 16.92 -3.45
N GLN A 112 2.35 17.80 -4.08
CA GLN A 112 3.68 17.45 -4.60
C GLN A 112 4.77 17.84 -3.61
N ALA A 113 5.74 16.96 -3.43
CA ALA A 113 6.97 17.25 -2.69
C ALA A 113 8.15 16.52 -3.32
N GLU A 114 9.36 17.05 -3.10
CA GLU A 114 10.58 16.30 -3.34
C GLU A 114 10.80 15.36 -2.17
N SER A 115 10.95 14.07 -2.46
CA SER A 115 11.28 13.06 -1.46
C SER A 115 12.33 12.12 -2.02
N GLU A 116 13.14 11.57 -1.12
CA GLU A 116 13.84 10.34 -1.40
C GLU A 116 12.78 9.23 -1.52
N VAL A 117 12.82 8.49 -2.62
CA VAL A 117 11.86 7.42 -2.92
C VAL A 117 12.60 6.12 -3.23
N ASN A 118 11.89 5.01 -3.03
CA ASN A 118 12.34 3.69 -3.44
C ASN A 118 12.15 3.55 -4.95
N TRP A 119 13.23 3.40 -5.70
CA TRP A 119 13.21 3.25 -7.15
C TRP A 119 13.53 1.81 -7.56
N ASP A 120 12.68 1.22 -8.39
CA ASP A 120 12.94 -0.06 -9.05
C ASP A 120 13.68 0.20 -10.38
N PRO A 121 14.96 -0.19 -10.53
CA PRO A 121 15.71 0.06 -11.75
C PRO A 121 15.30 -0.84 -12.93
N VAL A 122 14.55 -1.90 -12.70
CA VAL A 122 14.06 -2.81 -13.74
C VAL A 122 12.68 -2.38 -14.23
N ASP A 123 11.74 -2.17 -13.31
CA ASP A 123 10.38 -1.72 -13.65
C ASP A 123 10.32 -0.21 -13.96
N LEU A 124 11.41 0.52 -13.72
CA LEU A 124 11.53 1.97 -13.92
C LEU A 124 10.39 2.76 -13.27
N THR A 125 10.09 2.39 -12.02
CA THR A 125 8.99 2.99 -11.26
C THR A 125 9.37 3.25 -9.82
N VAL A 126 8.56 4.06 -9.14
CA VAL A 126 8.66 4.23 -7.70
C VAL A 126 7.83 3.17 -6.99
N LEU A 127 8.40 2.65 -5.91
CA LEU A 127 7.78 1.69 -5.00
C LEU A 127 7.39 2.39 -3.69
N ALA A 128 6.22 2.05 -3.17
CA ALA A 128 5.88 2.34 -1.78
C ALA A 128 6.78 1.50 -0.84
N ASN A 129 6.87 1.86 0.44
CA ASN A 129 7.69 1.10 1.40
C ASN A 129 7.20 -0.35 1.53
N GLU A 130 5.89 -0.56 1.43
CA GLU A 130 5.19 -1.84 1.46
C GLU A 130 5.54 -2.75 0.28
N GLN A 131 6.12 -2.18 -0.78
CA GLN A 131 6.51 -2.87 -2.01
C GLN A 131 8.00 -3.24 -2.03
N VAL A 132 8.73 -2.94 -0.95
CA VAL A 132 10.13 -3.32 -0.76
C VAL A 132 10.20 -4.41 0.30
N ASP A 133 10.83 -5.52 -0.03
CA ASP A 133 10.98 -6.65 0.90
C ASP A 133 12.02 -6.37 2.00
N ALA A 134 12.15 -7.29 2.95
CA ALA A 134 13.09 -7.18 4.06
C ALA A 134 14.57 -7.15 3.62
N ASN A 135 14.89 -7.63 2.42
CA ASN A 135 16.23 -7.58 1.84
C ASN A 135 16.47 -6.29 1.05
N GLY A 136 15.51 -5.38 0.98
CA GLY A 136 15.59 -4.14 0.20
C GLY A 136 15.41 -4.37 -1.30
N CYS A 137 14.72 -5.44 -1.70
CA CYS A 137 14.42 -5.76 -3.09
C CYS A 137 12.95 -5.47 -3.43
N SER A 138 12.69 -5.16 -4.69
CA SER A 138 11.33 -5.02 -5.21
C SER A 138 10.57 -6.33 -5.06
N TRP A 139 9.35 -6.26 -4.51
CA TRP A 139 8.48 -7.44 -4.34
C TRP A 139 8.13 -8.14 -5.66
N ARG A 140 8.28 -7.43 -6.78
CA ARG A 140 7.86 -7.89 -8.11
C ARG A 140 9.05 -8.25 -8.99
N SER A 141 9.94 -7.30 -9.27
CA SER A 141 11.08 -7.51 -10.17
C SER A 141 12.22 -8.29 -9.50
N GLY A 142 12.25 -8.32 -8.16
CA GLY A 142 13.36 -8.86 -7.37
C GLY A 142 14.61 -7.99 -7.40
N ALA A 143 14.60 -6.86 -8.12
CA ALA A 143 15.75 -5.97 -8.24
C ALA A 143 16.04 -5.27 -6.91
N LYS A 144 17.32 -4.98 -6.66
CA LYS A 144 17.74 -4.17 -5.51
C LYS A 144 17.22 -2.74 -5.69
N VAL A 145 16.50 -2.25 -4.70
CA VAL A 145 15.90 -0.91 -4.73
C VAL A 145 16.98 0.15 -4.56
N GLU A 146 16.92 1.18 -5.41
CA GLU A 146 17.77 2.37 -5.33
C GLU A 146 17.04 3.50 -4.59
N LYS A 147 17.81 4.39 -3.95
CA LYS A 147 17.28 5.65 -3.42
C LYS A 147 17.46 6.75 -4.46
N ARG A 148 16.37 7.42 -4.85
CA ARG A 148 16.41 8.56 -5.78
C ARG A 148 15.62 9.73 -5.22
N GLN A 149 16.11 10.94 -5.46
CA GLN A 149 15.37 12.16 -5.13
C GLN A 149 14.45 12.51 -6.29
N LEU A 150 13.13 12.47 -6.09
CA LEU A 150 12.15 12.77 -7.13
C LEU A 150 11.03 13.65 -6.59
N LYS A 151 10.52 14.55 -7.44
CA LYS A 151 9.28 15.29 -7.17
C LYS A 151 8.08 14.40 -7.49
N GLN A 152 7.28 14.06 -6.49
CA GLN A 152 6.16 13.12 -6.63
C GLN A 152 4.90 13.61 -5.93
N TRP A 153 3.79 12.95 -6.24
CA TRP A 153 2.50 13.15 -5.57
C TRP A 153 2.40 12.29 -4.32
N PHE A 154 1.92 12.89 -3.23
CA PHE A 154 1.70 12.25 -1.94
C PHE A 154 0.29 12.52 -1.46
N PHE A 155 -0.28 11.53 -0.76
CA PHE A 155 -1.46 11.75 0.07
C PHE A 155 -1.03 11.99 1.51
N ARG A 156 -1.64 12.97 2.16
CA ARG A 156 -1.39 13.34 3.56
C ARG A 156 -2.09 12.41 4.54
N ILE A 157 -1.94 11.10 4.35
CA ILE A 157 -2.55 10.06 5.17
C ILE A 157 -2.12 10.14 6.64
N SER A 158 -0.96 10.75 6.91
CA SER A 158 -0.47 11.00 8.26
C SER A 158 -1.41 11.85 9.11
N GLU A 159 -2.18 12.77 8.52
CA GLU A 159 -3.21 13.55 9.24
C GLU A 159 -4.35 12.68 9.77
N PHE A 160 -4.57 11.52 9.15
CA PHE A 160 -5.62 10.57 9.52
C PHE A 160 -5.13 9.46 10.46
N ARG A 161 -3.85 9.45 10.86
CA ARG A 161 -3.27 8.37 11.66
C ARG A 161 -4.04 8.10 12.96
N ASP A 162 -4.38 9.15 13.69
CA ASP A 162 -5.04 9.01 14.99
C ASP A 162 -6.48 8.51 14.84
N ALA A 163 -7.19 8.97 13.81
CA ALA A 163 -8.52 8.47 13.47
C ALA A 163 -8.46 7.00 13.04
N LEU A 164 -7.52 6.64 12.15
CA LEU A 164 -7.33 5.26 11.70
C LEU A 164 -7.02 4.32 12.87
N LEU A 165 -6.19 4.75 13.84
CA LEU A 165 -5.90 3.96 15.03
C LEU A 165 -7.12 3.77 15.93
N ALA A 166 -7.92 4.82 16.12
CA ALA A 166 -9.16 4.72 16.91
C ALA A 166 -10.17 3.78 16.23
N ASP A 167 -10.30 3.84 14.90
CA ASP A 167 -11.22 3.00 14.14
C ASP A 167 -10.85 1.51 14.21
N LEU A 168 -9.57 1.16 14.46
CA LEU A 168 -9.18 -0.23 14.72
C LEU A 168 -9.87 -0.80 15.97
N GLU A 169 -10.19 0.03 16.97
CA GLU A 169 -10.94 -0.43 18.16
C GLU A 169 -12.37 -0.78 17.81
N ALA A 170 -13.00 -0.03 16.90
CA ALA A 170 -14.33 -0.35 16.41
C ALA A 170 -14.33 -1.66 15.61
N LEU A 171 -13.30 -1.89 14.78
CA LEU A 171 -13.14 -3.12 14.01
C LEU A 171 -12.79 -4.35 14.87
N ALA A 172 -12.26 -4.14 16.07
CA ALA A 172 -11.96 -5.20 17.03
C ALA A 172 -13.22 -5.74 17.74
N LYS A 173 -14.32 -4.96 17.77
CA LYS A 173 -15.55 -5.36 18.47
C LYS A 173 -16.16 -6.59 17.79
N GLU A 174 -16.72 -7.48 18.63
CA GLU A 174 -17.45 -8.68 18.19
C GLU A 174 -16.63 -9.58 17.24
N GLU A 175 -15.29 -9.55 17.37
CA GLU A 175 -14.36 -10.31 16.52
C GLU A 175 -14.57 -10.05 15.01
N ALA A 176 -15.06 -8.86 14.65
CA ALA A 176 -15.36 -8.51 13.27
C ALA A 176 -14.11 -8.55 12.37
N TRP A 177 -12.93 -8.26 12.94
CA TRP A 177 -11.64 -8.38 12.26
C TRP A 177 -10.69 -9.31 13.02
N PRO A 178 -9.88 -10.13 12.31
CA PRO A 178 -8.88 -10.97 12.96
C PRO A 178 -7.82 -10.14 13.70
N GLU A 179 -7.48 -10.53 14.93
CA GLU A 179 -6.49 -9.84 15.78
C GLU A 179 -5.15 -9.63 15.08
N ARG A 180 -4.69 -10.61 14.30
CA ARG A 180 -3.45 -10.50 13.52
C ARG A 180 -3.49 -9.34 12.55
N VAL A 181 -4.61 -9.09 11.87
CA VAL A 181 -4.75 -8.00 10.91
C VAL A 181 -4.74 -6.66 11.65
N LEU A 182 -5.46 -6.56 12.77
CA LEU A 182 -5.48 -5.36 13.62
C LEU A 182 -4.08 -5.03 14.14
N ALA A 183 -3.34 -6.02 14.64
CA ALA A 183 -1.97 -5.86 15.10
C ALA A 183 -1.02 -5.40 13.97
N MET A 184 -1.14 -5.98 12.77
CA MET A 184 -0.35 -5.55 11.60
C MET A 184 -0.62 -4.08 11.25
N GLN A 185 -1.89 -3.65 11.24
CA GLN A 185 -2.27 -2.27 10.94
C GLN A 185 -1.76 -1.30 12.03
N LYS A 186 -1.92 -1.66 13.31
CA LYS A 186 -1.44 -0.85 14.43
C LYS A 186 0.07 -0.64 14.39
N ASN A 187 0.82 -1.71 14.11
CA ASN A 187 2.27 -1.65 13.97
C ASN A 187 2.70 -0.83 12.74
N TRP A 188 1.97 -0.96 11.62
CA TRP A 188 2.22 -0.18 10.42
C TRP A 188 2.01 1.33 10.63
N LEU A 189 0.93 1.71 11.34
CA LEU A 189 0.63 3.11 11.66
C LEU A 189 1.65 3.72 12.65
N GLY A 190 2.29 2.89 13.47
CA GLY A 190 3.55 3.22 14.14
C GLY A 190 3.51 4.45 15.06
N LYS A 191 2.37 4.74 15.70
CA LYS A 191 2.27 5.85 16.66
C LYS A 191 3.15 5.57 17.86
N SER A 192 4.12 6.46 18.08
CA SER A 192 5.02 6.44 19.23
C SER A 192 4.90 7.75 19.98
N THR A 193 5.03 7.69 21.31
CA THR A 193 5.18 8.85 22.18
C THR A 193 6.66 8.99 22.52
N GLY A 194 7.13 10.21 22.76
CA GLY A 194 8.55 10.46 23.00
C GLY A 194 8.80 11.89 23.44
N ALA A 195 10.08 12.23 23.61
CA ALA A 195 10.50 13.56 24.01
C ALA A 195 11.45 14.17 22.97
N THR A 196 11.30 15.46 22.72
CA THR A 196 12.27 16.21 21.92
C THR A 196 13.30 16.83 22.87
N ILE A 197 14.56 16.42 22.74
CA ILE A 197 15.66 16.95 23.56
C ILE A 197 16.57 17.76 22.64
N LYS A 198 16.81 19.02 23.01
CA LYS A 198 17.70 19.92 22.28
C LYS A 198 19.09 19.85 22.89
N PHE A 199 20.10 19.59 22.06
CA PHE A 199 21.49 19.58 22.49
C PHE A 199 22.21 20.81 21.93
N PRO A 200 22.85 21.63 22.78
CA PRO A 200 23.70 22.71 22.29
C PRO A 200 24.94 22.11 21.61
N VAL A 201 25.25 22.55 20.39
CA VAL A 201 26.49 22.15 19.72
C VAL A 201 27.60 23.12 20.13
N MET A 202 28.60 22.61 20.84
CA MET A 202 29.83 23.34 21.10
C MET A 202 30.80 23.10 19.94
N ALA A 203 31.10 24.15 19.16
CA ALA A 203 32.15 24.09 18.17
C ALA A 203 33.50 24.04 18.90
N MET A 204 34.16 22.89 18.93
CA MET A 204 35.58 22.84 19.30
C MET A 204 36.40 23.24 18.09
N GLY A 205 36.77 24.52 18.02
CA GLY A 205 37.77 25.00 17.08
C GLY A 205 39.18 24.58 17.52
N GLN A 206 39.86 23.79 16.71
CA GLN A 206 41.31 23.81 16.56
C GLN A 206 41.56 24.58 15.25
N ASP A 207 42.34 25.66 15.13
CA ASP A 207 43.25 26.42 15.98
C ASP A 207 43.33 27.86 15.43
N ALA A 208 43.55 28.87 16.28
CA ALA A 208 44.37 30.05 15.97
C ALA A 208 44.58 30.92 17.22
N HIS A 209 45.84 31.08 17.61
CA HIS A 209 46.33 31.99 18.64
C HIS A 209 45.83 33.44 18.45
N ALA A 210 45.24 34.03 19.49
CA ALA A 210 45.53 35.39 19.96
C ALA A 210 44.71 35.69 21.22
N ALA A 211 45.37 36.28 22.21
CA ALA A 211 44.78 36.68 23.48
C ALA A 211 43.64 37.69 23.31
N GLY A 212 42.59 37.54 24.14
CA GLY A 212 41.69 38.63 24.51
C GLY A 212 40.23 38.47 24.06
N GLY A 213 39.35 38.22 25.04
CA GLY A 213 37.91 38.51 24.94
C GLY A 213 37.02 37.31 24.62
N TRP A 214 36.54 36.63 25.66
CA TRP A 214 35.43 35.68 25.55
C TRP A 214 34.13 36.43 25.20
N GLN A 215 33.52 36.10 24.07
CA GLN A 215 32.10 36.34 23.79
C GLN A 215 31.46 35.00 23.39
N PRO A 216 30.31 34.60 23.96
CA PRO A 216 29.67 33.36 23.57
C PRO A 216 29.00 33.51 22.19
N GLY A 217 29.55 32.81 21.20
CA GLY A 217 28.98 32.71 19.85
C GLY A 217 27.65 31.93 19.85
N ARG A 218 26.72 32.37 19.01
CA ARG A 218 25.42 31.71 18.78
C ARG A 218 25.63 30.28 18.27
N GLY A 219 25.35 29.30 19.12
CA GLY A 219 25.29 27.90 18.72
C GLY A 219 24.11 27.66 17.77
N THR A 220 24.31 26.80 16.77
CA THR A 220 23.22 26.25 15.97
C THR A 220 22.63 25.06 16.73
N ASP A 221 21.35 25.13 17.07
CA ASP A 221 20.64 24.04 17.75
C ASP A 221 20.57 22.82 16.82
N LYS A 222 21.11 21.67 17.25
CA LYS A 222 20.77 20.37 16.65
C LYS A 222 19.67 19.73 17.48
N VAL A 223 18.54 19.45 16.84
CA VAL A 223 17.40 18.77 17.46
C VAL A 223 17.56 17.26 17.26
N LEU A 224 17.63 16.51 18.35
CA LEU A 224 17.58 15.04 18.34
C LEU A 224 16.20 14.61 18.85
N GLN A 225 15.44 13.91 18.00
CA GLN A 225 14.20 13.26 18.43
C GLN A 225 14.54 11.91 19.08
N VAL A 226 14.33 11.79 20.39
CA VAL A 226 14.42 10.51 21.09
C VAL A 226 13.03 9.87 21.08
N ARG A 227 12.87 8.81 20.30
CA ARG A 227 11.64 7.98 20.28
C ARG A 227 11.83 6.84 21.27
N SER A 228 10.87 6.59 22.15
CA SER A 228 10.83 5.32 22.87
C SER A 228 10.21 4.26 21.95
N SER A 229 11.02 3.33 21.46
CA SER A 229 10.50 2.09 20.91
C SER A 229 10.23 1.15 22.08
N ALA A 230 8.97 0.98 22.46
CA ALA A 230 8.59 -0.17 23.26
C ALA A 230 8.71 -1.40 22.33
N HIS A 231 9.89 -2.03 22.33
CA HIS A 231 10.02 -3.41 21.89
C HIS A 231 9.42 -4.29 22.99
N ASP A 232 8.17 -4.70 22.80
CA ASP A 232 7.68 -5.89 23.48
C ASP A 232 8.38 -7.11 22.86
N GLY A 233 9.10 -7.85 23.70
CA GLY A 233 10.02 -8.92 23.33
C GLY A 233 9.33 -10.23 22.94
N SER A 234 8.35 -10.19 22.04
CA SER A 234 7.82 -11.41 21.42
C SER A 234 8.52 -11.66 20.08
N GLU A 235 9.56 -12.49 20.09
CA GLU A 235 10.11 -13.09 18.87
C GLU A 235 8.98 -13.85 18.14
N VAL A 236 8.60 -13.37 16.96
CA VAL A 236 7.76 -14.14 16.04
C VAL A 236 8.69 -15.13 15.33
N PRO A 237 8.50 -16.45 15.48
CA PRO A 237 9.38 -17.42 14.84
C PRO A 237 9.24 -17.33 13.30
N PRO A 238 10.31 -17.60 12.54
CA PRO A 238 10.29 -17.50 11.09
C PRO A 238 9.26 -18.49 10.52
N SER A 239 8.28 -17.95 9.78
CA SER A 239 7.33 -18.77 9.06
C SER A 239 8.08 -19.61 8.02
N ARG A 240 8.15 -20.93 8.21
CA ARG A 240 8.49 -21.86 7.13
C ARG A 240 7.41 -21.73 6.05
N ARG A 241 7.71 -21.02 4.96
CA ARG A 241 6.91 -21.14 3.73
C ARG A 241 7.26 -22.47 3.09
N ALA A 242 6.24 -23.30 2.88
CA ALA A 242 6.34 -24.51 2.09
C ALA A 242 6.77 -24.12 0.66
N HIS A 243 7.89 -24.67 0.22
CA HIS A 243 8.21 -24.77 -1.19
C HIS A 243 7.16 -25.68 -1.85
N VAL A 244 6.47 -25.16 -2.86
CA VAL A 244 5.75 -25.99 -3.82
C VAL A 244 6.60 -25.94 -5.09
N GLN A 245 7.14 -27.11 -5.45
CA GLN A 245 7.72 -27.40 -6.75
C GLN A 245 6.64 -27.38 -7.83
#